data_AF-A0AAN5JUP9-F1
#
_entry.id   AF-A0AAN5JUP9-F1
#
_cell.length_a   1.000
_cell.length_b   1.000
_cell.length_c   1.000
_cell.angle_alpha   90.00
_cell.angle_beta   90.00
_cell.angle_gamma   90.00
#
_symmetry.space_group_name_H-M   'P 1'
#
loop_
_entity.id
_entity.type
_entity.pdbx_description
1 polymer ?
#
loop_
_entity_poly.entity_id
_entity_poly.type
_entity_poly.pdbx_seq_one_letter_code
_entity_poly.pdbx_strand_id
1 'polypeptide(L)'
;MSYQHSPTTEDPMNIWYIVGTICLLFALLIWLFLPDIVFATCLILHTMWGMTDWGPFHHFAAPRYNLLANTANNAATITFSQWLDVMSQTVGILWLILLPMTIGFLWMWFQHPAQPRFTRRPLNIHTLPHLFSSLSPAIAPVLADGDSNRLFHGQKRPERRVALTPEAFVEQNNLIRNMQLDVAATRQCFMAQLGQPLTTWKDMAPHEKALFAVFGLQFFLGDRKSAVSLMNNLNLSCRLKSKRDQGRFSTPVYSLARNAFIRVIKTEDAQQWLRQHRYVRSGLVWLYAHDLRLTPPNWLWLKGVDRTLFYALHRANTTKGFIEGAGVVAVARAENEASRLGLPCPEPCVEEAIEGLRRDMLGLGLIWDEPQPDRDRKRQIRTRWSLTDDVIPRRHDNDEDTDTGETTETTETTEKQHPADKEKEQ
;
A
#
# COMPACT_ATOMS: atom_id res chain seq x y z
N MET A 1 32.68 9.49 -7.43
CA MET A 1 33.63 10.47 -6.87
C MET A 1 34.08 9.97 -5.52
N SER A 2 35.36 9.67 -5.38
CA SER A 2 36.00 9.34 -4.11
C SER A 2 36.44 10.65 -3.44
N TYR A 3 35.86 11.00 -2.30
CA TYR A 3 36.40 12.08 -1.46
C TYR A 3 37.74 11.62 -0.89
N GLN A 4 38.84 12.18 -1.40
CA GLN A 4 40.12 12.09 -0.72
C GLN A 4 40.07 13.03 0.48
N HIS A 5 40.09 12.47 1.68
CA HIS A 5 40.36 13.24 2.89
C HIS A 5 41.86 13.56 2.89
N SER A 6 42.26 14.71 2.36
CA SER A 6 43.62 15.21 2.57
C SER A 6 43.79 15.49 4.06
N PRO A 7 44.77 14.87 4.75
CA PRO A 7 45.06 15.19 6.12
C PRO A 7 45.78 16.54 6.15
N THR A 8 45.07 17.61 6.46
CA THR A 8 45.67 18.90 6.81
C THR A 8 46.42 18.72 8.13
N THR A 9 47.72 18.48 8.04
CA THR A 9 48.65 18.54 9.18
C THR A 9 48.80 20.00 9.60
N GLU A 10 47.79 20.52 10.28
CA GLU A 10 47.87 21.81 10.95
C GLU A 10 48.88 21.68 12.09
N ASP A 11 50.01 22.40 11.97
CA ASP A 11 51.02 22.40 13.03
C ASP A 11 50.37 22.85 14.35
N PRO A 12 50.48 22.07 15.44
CA PRO A 12 49.76 22.36 16.69
C PRO A 12 50.15 23.74 17.26
N MET A 13 51.35 24.23 16.95
CA MET A 13 51.81 25.56 17.29
C MET A 13 50.92 26.67 16.70
N ASN A 14 50.43 26.50 15.46
CA ASN A 14 49.57 27.48 14.80
C ASN A 14 48.19 27.57 15.48
N ILE A 15 47.63 26.43 15.90
CA ILE A 15 46.39 26.37 16.69
C ILE A 15 46.58 27.14 18.01
N TRP A 16 47.71 26.97 18.71
CA TRP A 16 48.01 27.73 19.93
C TRP A 16 48.20 29.23 19.69
N TYR A 17 48.78 29.67 18.57
CA TYR A 17 48.84 31.09 18.20
C TYR A 17 47.45 31.68 17.91
N ILE A 18 46.58 30.93 17.21
CA ILE A 18 45.20 31.35 16.94
C ILE A 18 44.40 31.45 18.24
N VAL A 19 44.49 30.45 19.13
CA VAL A 19 43.85 30.49 20.46
C VAL A 19 44.41 31.65 21.29
N GLY A 20 45.73 31.86 21.32
CA GLY A 20 46.36 32.94 22.08
C GLY A 20 45.96 34.35 21.60
N THR A 21 45.90 34.57 20.28
CA THR A 21 45.44 35.85 19.71
C THR A 21 43.95 36.09 19.95
N ILE A 22 43.10 35.05 19.86
CA ILE A 22 41.69 35.12 20.23
C ILE A 22 41.52 35.45 21.72
N CYS A 23 42.26 34.80 22.62
CA CYS A 23 42.23 35.09 24.06
C CYS A 23 42.68 36.52 24.39
N LEU A 24 43.72 37.05 23.71
CA LEU A 24 44.17 38.43 23.88
C LEU A 24 43.11 39.42 23.38
N LEU A 25 42.47 39.15 22.24
CA LEU A 25 41.37 39.96 21.71
C LEU A 25 40.17 39.97 22.67
N PHE A 26 39.79 38.82 23.24
CA PHE A 26 38.75 38.76 24.28
C PHE A 26 39.13 39.52 25.55
N ALA A 27 40.39 39.43 26.02
CA ALA A 27 40.85 40.20 27.17
C ALA A 27 40.78 41.72 26.92
N LEU A 28 41.13 42.17 25.71
CA LEU A 28 41.02 43.57 25.30
C LEU A 28 39.57 44.04 25.23
N LEU A 29 38.65 43.21 24.70
CA LEU A 29 37.21 43.51 24.72
C LEU A 29 36.64 43.58 26.14
N ILE A 30 37.02 42.66 27.03
CA ILE A 30 36.59 42.65 28.43
C ILE A 30 37.10 43.89 29.17
N TRP A 31 38.31 44.36 28.86
CA TRP A 31 38.85 45.60 29.42
C TRP A 31 38.14 46.86 28.87
N LEU A 32 37.89 46.91 27.56
CA LEU A 32 37.25 48.06 26.90
C LEU A 32 35.78 48.24 27.32
N PHE A 33 35.03 47.14 27.43
CA PHE A 33 33.61 47.13 27.81
C PHE A 33 33.37 46.75 29.28
N LEU A 34 34.40 46.87 30.13
CA LEU A 34 34.31 46.50 31.55
C LEU A 34 33.07 47.06 32.27
N PRO A 35 32.75 48.37 32.24
CA PRO A 35 31.58 48.90 32.97
C PRO A 35 30.25 48.35 32.44
N ASP A 36 30.12 48.14 31.12
CA ASP A 36 28.93 47.56 30.50
C ASP A 36 28.77 46.08 30.88
N ILE A 37 29.88 45.34 30.95
CA ILE A 37 29.91 43.94 31.40
C ILE A 37 29.57 43.84 32.90
N VAL A 38 30.11 44.72 33.75
CA VAL A 38 29.76 44.80 35.18
C VAL A 38 28.25 45.08 35.32
N PHE A 39 27.74 46.10 34.64
CA PHE A 39 26.31 46.45 34.68
C PHE A 39 25.42 45.30 34.19
N ALA A 40 25.70 44.72 33.02
CA ALA A 40 24.89 43.66 32.44
C ALA A 40 24.91 42.37 33.27
N THR A 41 26.07 41.95 33.80
CA THR A 41 26.17 40.75 34.64
C THR A 41 25.51 40.96 36.00
N CYS A 42 25.66 42.14 36.61
CA CYS A 42 24.93 42.49 37.82
C CYS A 42 23.41 42.55 37.59
N LEU A 43 22.95 43.13 36.48
CA LEU A 43 21.53 43.20 36.12
C LEU A 43 20.92 41.81 35.92
N ILE A 44 21.58 40.93 35.16
CA ILE A 44 21.14 39.54 34.96
C ILE A 44 21.01 38.82 36.31
N LEU A 45 22.07 38.81 37.12
CA LEU A 45 22.04 38.15 38.42
C LEU A 45 21.01 38.80 39.37
N HIS A 46 20.82 40.11 39.33
CA HIS A 46 19.83 40.83 40.13
C HIS A 46 18.40 40.40 39.78
N THR A 47 18.07 40.23 38.49
CA THR A 47 16.76 39.67 38.09
C THR A 47 16.57 38.22 38.55
N MET A 48 17.63 37.40 38.51
CA MET A 48 17.57 35.99 38.95
C MET A 48 17.44 35.85 40.47
N TRP A 49 18.13 36.69 41.24
CA TRP A 49 17.96 36.78 42.69
C TRP A 49 16.59 37.34 43.06
N GLY A 50 16.07 38.34 42.35
CA GLY A 50 14.70 38.86 42.55
C GLY A 50 13.61 37.84 42.27
N MET A 51 13.75 37.03 41.21
CA MET A 51 12.86 35.88 40.94
C MET A 51 12.96 34.77 42.00
N THR A 52 13.97 34.81 42.86
CA THR A 52 14.22 33.84 43.94
C THR A 52 14.18 34.51 45.32
N ASP A 53 13.56 35.69 45.42
CA ASP A 53 13.26 36.31 46.72
C ASP A 53 11.83 35.97 47.16
N TRP A 54 11.72 34.92 47.96
CA TRP A 54 10.46 34.38 48.45
C TRP A 54 10.62 33.93 49.90
N GLY A 55 9.88 34.59 50.82
CA GLY A 55 9.72 34.26 52.23
C GLY A 55 10.95 33.66 52.92
N PRO A 56 11.04 32.32 53.07
CA PRO A 56 12.15 31.65 53.75
C PRO A 56 13.55 31.90 53.14
N PHE A 57 13.65 32.29 51.87
CA PHE A 57 14.92 32.57 51.19
C PHE A 57 15.33 34.05 51.26
N HIS A 58 14.46 34.95 51.73
CA HIS A 58 14.71 36.40 51.74
C HIS A 58 16.02 36.79 52.45
N HIS A 59 16.29 36.19 53.62
CA HIS A 59 17.53 36.41 54.38
C HIS A 59 18.81 36.01 53.60
N PHE A 60 18.71 35.15 52.59
CA PHE A 60 19.83 34.70 51.76
C PHE A 60 19.90 35.46 50.41
N ALA A 61 18.75 35.89 49.88
CA ALA A 61 18.63 36.65 48.64
C ALA A 61 18.93 38.15 48.84
N ALA A 62 18.26 38.81 49.79
CA ALA A 62 18.34 40.24 50.03
C ALA A 62 19.78 40.82 50.14
N PRO A 63 20.74 40.25 50.90
CA PRO A 63 22.09 40.81 50.96
C PRO A 63 22.81 40.75 49.61
N ARG A 64 22.56 39.71 48.80
CA ARG A 64 23.16 39.53 47.47
C ARG A 64 22.49 40.44 46.43
N TYR A 65 21.17 40.53 46.49
CA TYR A 65 20.35 41.41 45.66
C TYR A 65 20.75 42.89 45.82
N ASN A 66 20.95 43.33 47.07
CA ASN A 66 21.42 44.68 47.41
C ASN A 66 22.89 44.91 47.01
N LEU A 67 23.77 43.91 47.20
CA LEU A 67 25.16 43.98 46.74
C LEU A 67 25.24 44.18 45.22
N LEU A 68 24.45 43.43 44.45
CA LEU A 68 24.38 43.55 42.99
C LEU A 68 23.84 44.92 42.55
N ALA A 69 22.81 45.45 43.22
CA ALA A 69 22.26 46.78 42.92
C ALA A 69 23.30 47.89 43.20
N ASN A 70 24.00 47.82 44.33
CA ASN A 70 25.07 48.78 44.67
C ASN A 70 26.26 48.67 43.70
N THR A 71 26.60 47.46 43.26
CA THR A 71 27.65 47.21 42.26
C THR A 71 27.27 47.77 40.90
N ALA A 72 26.03 47.54 40.43
CA ALA A 72 25.53 48.07 39.16
C ALA A 72 25.50 49.61 39.13
N ASN A 73 25.04 50.24 40.21
CA ASN A 73 24.97 51.71 40.32
C ASN A 73 26.37 52.38 40.31
N ASN A 74 27.43 51.66 40.67
CA ASN A 74 28.80 52.14 40.70
C ASN A 74 29.70 51.48 39.62
N ALA A 75 29.12 50.87 38.59
CA ALA A 75 29.84 50.05 37.61
C ALA A 75 31.01 50.79 36.90
N ALA A 76 30.93 52.12 36.76
CA ALA A 76 31.98 52.95 36.17
C ALA A 76 33.24 53.13 37.04
N THR A 77 33.18 52.80 38.34
CA THR A 77 34.29 53.00 39.31
C THR A 77 34.85 51.70 39.90
N ILE A 78 34.31 50.54 39.51
CA ILE A 78 34.62 49.24 40.11
C ILE A 78 35.74 48.53 39.35
N THR A 79 36.70 47.95 40.09
CA THR A 79 37.80 47.19 39.47
C THR A 79 37.38 45.77 39.12
N PHE A 80 38.07 45.15 38.15
CA PHE A 80 37.83 43.77 37.73
C PHE A 80 37.93 42.75 38.89
N SER A 81 38.81 42.97 39.87
CA SER A 81 38.90 42.11 41.06
C SER A 81 37.68 42.25 41.98
N GLN A 82 37.23 43.48 42.25
CA GLN A 82 36.02 43.74 43.04
C GLN A 82 34.77 43.14 42.38
N TRP A 83 34.68 43.22 41.05
CA TRP A 83 33.61 42.55 40.29
C TRP A 83 33.69 41.03 40.45
N LEU A 84 34.88 40.40 40.33
CA LEU A 84 35.04 38.96 40.56
C LEU A 84 34.64 38.53 41.97
N ASP A 85 34.95 39.32 43.01
CA ASP A 85 34.54 39.03 44.39
C ASP A 85 33.01 39.09 44.56
N VAL A 86 32.34 40.06 43.93
CA VAL A 86 30.87 40.15 43.90
C VAL A 86 30.27 38.98 43.13
N MET A 87 30.83 38.63 41.96
CA MET A 87 30.38 37.48 41.17
C MET A 87 30.53 36.18 41.97
N SER A 88 31.68 35.95 42.62
CA SER A 88 31.94 34.77 43.48
C SER A 88 30.85 34.57 44.54
N GLN A 89 30.38 35.66 45.17
CA GLN A 89 29.34 35.61 46.19
C GLN A 89 27.92 35.41 45.65
N THR A 90 27.67 35.69 44.36
CA THR A 90 26.32 35.84 43.80
C THR A 90 25.99 34.90 42.63
N VAL A 91 26.98 34.38 41.91
CA VAL A 91 26.83 33.41 40.80
C VAL A 91 26.22 32.08 41.24
N GLY A 92 26.24 31.76 42.54
CA GLY A 92 25.62 30.56 43.10
C GLY A 92 24.16 30.31 42.69
N ILE A 93 23.41 31.37 42.33
CA ILE A 93 22.02 31.24 41.85
C ILE A 93 21.91 30.48 40.52
N LEU A 94 22.94 30.49 39.66
CA LEU A 94 22.91 29.81 38.37
C LEU A 94 22.74 28.29 38.52
N TRP A 95 23.21 27.71 39.63
CA TRP A 95 23.02 26.28 39.92
C TRP A 95 21.55 25.88 40.03
N LEU A 96 20.65 26.79 40.44
CA LEU A 96 19.21 26.52 40.53
C LEU A 96 18.59 26.19 39.15
N ILE A 97 19.18 26.71 38.06
CA ILE A 97 18.77 26.39 36.68
C ILE A 97 19.67 25.32 36.05
N LEU A 98 21.00 25.44 36.21
CA LEU A 98 21.96 24.53 35.58
C LEU A 98 21.86 23.10 36.12
N LEU A 99 21.54 22.89 37.39
CA LEU A 99 21.41 21.56 37.99
C LEU A 99 20.17 20.79 37.45
N PRO A 100 18.93 21.31 37.49
CA PRO A 100 17.80 20.62 36.87
C PRO A 100 17.94 20.51 35.34
N MET A 101 18.56 21.48 34.67
CA MET A 101 18.84 21.39 33.23
C MET A 101 19.81 20.25 32.90
N THR A 102 20.92 20.10 33.66
CA THR A 102 21.89 19.01 33.43
C THR A 102 21.32 17.64 33.82
N ILE A 103 20.51 17.55 34.89
CA ILE A 103 19.75 16.32 35.20
C ILE A 103 18.77 15.99 34.07
N GLY A 104 18.04 16.98 33.53
CA GLY A 104 17.12 16.80 32.41
C GLY A 104 17.80 16.28 31.14
N PHE A 105 18.95 16.87 30.77
CA PHE A 105 19.76 16.38 29.65
C PHE A 105 20.33 14.99 29.91
N LEU A 106 20.82 14.70 31.12
CA LEU A 106 21.33 13.37 31.48
C LEU A 106 20.24 12.30 31.44
N TRP A 107 19.02 12.64 31.89
CA TRP A 107 17.84 11.78 31.81
C TRP A 107 17.40 11.53 30.37
N MET A 108 17.31 12.57 29.55
CA MET A 108 16.99 12.46 28.13
C MET A 108 18.05 11.62 27.39
N TRP A 109 19.33 11.82 27.68
CA TRP A 109 20.43 11.00 27.18
C TRP A 109 20.30 9.54 27.62
N PHE A 110 19.98 9.30 28.90
CA PHE A 110 19.84 7.96 29.48
C PHE A 110 18.68 7.16 28.87
N GLN A 111 17.56 7.84 28.55
CA GLN A 111 16.39 7.24 27.88
C GLN A 111 16.48 7.23 26.35
N HIS A 112 17.46 7.91 25.73
CA HIS A 112 17.52 8.06 24.28
C HIS A 112 17.54 6.70 23.55
N PRO A 113 16.68 6.45 22.54
CA PRO A 113 16.51 5.12 21.96
C PRO A 113 17.75 4.59 21.22
N ALA A 114 18.70 5.46 20.85
CA ALA A 114 19.99 5.05 20.29
C ALA A 114 21.01 4.57 21.35
N GLN A 115 20.67 4.59 22.65
CA GLN A 115 21.53 4.00 23.68
C GLN A 115 21.63 2.47 23.48
N PRO A 116 22.83 1.87 23.63
CA PRO A 116 23.05 0.43 23.38
C PRO A 116 22.28 -0.49 24.34
N ARG A 117 21.66 0.07 25.39
CA ARG A 117 20.76 -0.64 26.33
C ARG A 117 19.48 -1.11 25.65
N PHE A 118 18.91 -0.31 24.75
CA PHE A 118 17.66 -0.63 24.04
C PHE A 118 17.94 -1.45 22.78
N THR A 119 18.93 -1.05 21.98
CA THR A 119 19.32 -1.77 20.75
C THR A 119 20.71 -2.39 20.87
N ARG A 120 20.76 -3.71 21.13
CA ARG A 120 22.02 -4.50 21.16
C ARG A 120 22.78 -4.55 19.81
N ARG A 121 22.19 -4.06 18.73
CA ARG A 121 22.75 -3.99 17.37
C ARG A 121 22.22 -2.75 16.66
N PRO A 122 23.02 -2.05 15.83
CA PRO A 122 22.53 -0.93 15.02
C PRO A 122 21.49 -1.42 14.00
N LEU A 123 20.28 -0.87 14.09
CA LEU A 123 19.17 -1.15 13.18
C LEU A 123 19.14 -0.09 12.06
N ASN A 124 19.65 -0.49 10.90
CA ASN A 124 19.64 0.31 9.68
C ASN A 124 18.60 -0.25 8.71
N ILE A 125 18.18 0.55 7.72
CA ILE A 125 17.24 0.12 6.66
C ILE A 125 17.71 -1.17 5.94
N HIS A 126 19.02 -1.44 5.90
CA HIS A 126 19.62 -2.65 5.33
C HIS A 126 19.62 -3.86 6.29
N THR A 127 19.80 -3.65 7.61
CA THR A 127 19.91 -4.75 8.58
C THR A 127 18.55 -5.17 9.14
N LEU A 128 17.61 -4.22 9.29
CA LEU A 128 16.28 -4.45 9.85
C LEU A 128 15.46 -5.52 9.08
N PRO A 129 15.34 -5.51 7.74
CA PRO A 129 14.54 -6.50 7.01
C PRO A 129 15.11 -7.92 7.13
N HIS A 130 16.43 -8.05 7.15
CA HIS A 130 17.12 -9.33 7.30
C HIS A 130 16.86 -9.94 8.69
N LEU A 131 16.83 -9.12 9.75
CA LEU A 131 16.43 -9.55 11.08
C LEU A 131 14.93 -9.87 11.15
N PHE A 132 14.07 -9.07 10.51
CA PHE A 132 12.63 -9.33 10.43
C PHE A 132 12.26 -10.59 9.64
N SER A 133 13.14 -11.12 8.78
CA SER A 133 12.85 -12.30 7.95
C SER A 133 12.58 -13.60 8.75
N SER A 134 12.98 -13.68 10.03
CA SER A 134 12.62 -14.79 10.91
C SER A 134 11.24 -14.62 11.57
N LEU A 135 10.78 -13.37 11.75
CA LEU A 135 9.47 -13.04 12.32
C LEU A 135 8.37 -12.97 11.25
N SER A 136 8.73 -12.49 10.05
CA SER A 136 7.86 -12.46 8.87
C SER A 136 8.58 -13.09 7.67
N PRO A 137 8.52 -14.43 7.52
CA PRO A 137 9.12 -15.14 6.39
C PRO A 137 8.70 -14.62 5.01
N ALA A 138 7.50 -14.07 4.87
CA ALA A 138 6.97 -13.50 3.62
C ALA A 138 7.86 -12.43 2.97
N ILE A 139 8.78 -11.81 3.74
CA ILE A 139 9.74 -10.81 3.25
C ILE A 139 10.94 -11.48 2.55
N ALA A 140 11.28 -12.73 2.89
CA ALA A 140 12.47 -13.43 2.42
C ALA A 140 12.59 -13.57 0.88
N PRO A 141 11.51 -13.83 0.10
CA PRO A 141 11.57 -13.84 -1.36
C PRO A 141 11.96 -12.51 -2.02
N VAL A 142 11.85 -11.39 -1.30
CA VAL A 142 12.26 -10.07 -1.81
C VAL A 142 13.70 -9.74 -1.42
N LEU A 143 14.16 -10.18 -0.23
CA LEU A 143 15.55 -10.03 0.20
C LEU A 143 16.53 -10.95 -0.56
N ALA A 144 16.05 -12.08 -1.09
CA ALA A 144 16.84 -12.94 -1.97
C ALA A 144 16.96 -12.39 -3.41
N ASP A 145 16.09 -11.44 -3.79
CA ASP A 145 15.90 -10.88 -5.14
C ASP A 145 16.60 -9.51 -5.29
N GLY A 146 16.45 -8.65 -4.28
CA GLY A 146 17.01 -7.30 -4.26
C GLY A 146 18.53 -7.24 -4.07
N ASP A 147 19.12 -6.13 -4.52
CA ASP A 147 20.51 -5.75 -4.25
C ASP A 147 20.69 -5.49 -2.74
N SER A 148 21.68 -6.12 -2.09
CA SER A 148 21.96 -5.94 -0.66
C SER A 148 22.19 -4.48 -0.27
N ASN A 149 22.73 -3.69 -1.20
CA ASN A 149 23.16 -2.31 -0.97
C ASN A 149 22.08 -1.29 -1.36
N ARG A 150 21.08 -1.67 -2.17
CA ARG A 150 20.00 -0.77 -2.63
C ARG A 150 18.58 -1.21 -2.26
N LEU A 151 18.41 -2.43 -1.75
CA LEU A 151 17.14 -3.01 -1.30
C LEU A 151 16.03 -2.84 -2.36
N PHE A 152 14.94 -2.18 -1.99
CA PHE A 152 13.76 -1.93 -2.81
C PHE A 152 13.92 -0.75 -3.80
N HIS A 153 15.03 0.00 -3.73
CA HIS A 153 15.30 1.19 -4.56
C HIS A 153 16.08 0.88 -5.86
N GLY A 154 16.41 -0.39 -6.11
CA GLY A 154 16.98 -0.83 -7.38
C GLY A 154 15.98 -0.80 -8.54
N GLN A 155 16.47 -0.94 -9.77
CA GLN A 155 15.60 -1.14 -10.94
C GLN A 155 14.79 -2.44 -10.78
N LYS A 156 13.46 -2.33 -10.85
CA LYS A 156 12.56 -3.48 -10.68
C LYS A 156 12.62 -4.40 -11.90
N ARG A 157 12.97 -5.67 -11.68
CA ARG A 157 12.93 -6.75 -12.70
C ARG A 157 11.57 -6.80 -13.42
N PRO A 158 11.49 -7.27 -14.68
CA PRO A 158 10.25 -7.36 -15.43
C PRO A 158 9.14 -8.11 -14.67
N GLU A 159 9.47 -9.26 -14.08
CA GLU A 159 8.59 -10.06 -13.19
C GLU A 159 7.97 -9.22 -12.05
N ARG A 160 8.76 -8.33 -11.45
CA ARG A 160 8.38 -7.53 -10.28
C ARG A 160 7.58 -6.26 -10.60
N ARG A 161 7.47 -5.85 -11.88
CA ARG A 161 6.67 -4.69 -12.34
C ARG A 161 5.27 -4.67 -11.73
N VAL A 162 4.69 -3.48 -11.56
CA VAL A 162 3.30 -3.30 -11.08
C VAL A 162 2.29 -4.05 -11.96
N ALA A 163 1.05 -4.18 -11.51
CA ALA A 163 -0.01 -4.74 -12.37
C ALA A 163 -0.19 -3.85 -13.61
N LEU A 164 -0.56 -4.44 -14.74
CA LEU A 164 -0.97 -3.67 -15.91
C LEU A 164 -2.29 -2.95 -15.61
N THR A 165 -2.39 -1.70 -16.06
CA THR A 165 -3.67 -1.00 -16.17
C THR A 165 -4.49 -1.58 -17.34
N PRO A 166 -5.83 -1.48 -17.33
CA PRO A 166 -6.68 -2.01 -18.39
C PRO A 166 -6.31 -1.48 -19.78
N GLU A 167 -5.98 -0.18 -19.88
CA GLU A 167 -5.49 0.49 -21.10
C GLU A 167 -4.24 -0.19 -21.68
N ALA A 168 -3.21 -0.44 -20.86
CA ALA A 168 -1.92 -0.99 -21.28
C ALA A 168 -2.01 -2.48 -21.59
N PHE A 169 -2.96 -3.19 -20.97
CA PHE A 169 -3.29 -4.57 -21.35
C PHE A 169 -3.99 -4.64 -22.72
N VAL A 170 -4.90 -3.71 -23.00
CA VAL A 170 -5.60 -3.58 -24.28
C VAL A 170 -4.66 -3.18 -25.41
N GLU A 171 -3.74 -2.25 -25.16
CA GLU A 171 -2.67 -1.84 -26.09
C GLU A 171 -1.75 -3.03 -26.41
N GLN A 172 -1.20 -3.71 -25.39
CA GLN A 172 -0.27 -4.84 -25.59
C GLN A 172 -0.88 -6.01 -26.38
N ASN A 173 -2.18 -6.24 -26.25
CA ASN A 173 -2.90 -7.31 -26.95
C ASN A 173 -3.65 -6.82 -28.21
N ASN A 174 -3.56 -5.54 -28.56
CA ASN A 174 -4.24 -4.91 -29.71
C ASN A 174 -5.76 -5.19 -29.77
N LEU A 175 -6.44 -5.08 -28.62
CA LEU A 175 -7.85 -5.49 -28.44
C LEU A 175 -8.88 -4.45 -28.90
N ILE A 176 -8.48 -3.21 -29.17
CA ILE A 176 -9.37 -2.18 -29.75
C ILE A 176 -9.13 -2.07 -31.26
N ARG A 177 -10.23 -2.07 -32.02
CA ARG A 177 -10.26 -1.77 -33.46
C ARG A 177 -11.38 -0.78 -33.71
N ASN A 178 -11.11 0.30 -34.45
CA ASN A 178 -12.10 1.34 -34.79
C ASN A 178 -12.89 1.90 -33.58
N MET A 179 -12.24 2.07 -32.42
CA MET A 179 -12.86 2.47 -31.14
C MET A 179 -13.94 1.48 -30.63
N GLN A 180 -13.83 0.19 -30.96
CA GLN A 180 -14.66 -0.90 -30.46
C GLN A 180 -13.80 -2.06 -29.92
N LEU A 181 -14.33 -2.82 -28.96
CA LEU A 181 -13.63 -3.97 -28.36
C LEU A 181 -13.76 -5.18 -29.29
N ASP A 182 -12.64 -5.80 -29.66
CA ASP A 182 -12.65 -7.13 -30.28
C ASP A 182 -12.95 -8.18 -29.20
N VAL A 183 -14.24 -8.47 -29.02
CA VAL A 183 -14.75 -9.45 -28.06
C VAL A 183 -14.16 -10.85 -28.30
N ALA A 184 -13.90 -11.24 -29.55
CA ALA A 184 -13.36 -12.55 -29.88
C ALA A 184 -11.88 -12.67 -29.48
N ALA A 185 -11.05 -11.67 -29.82
CA ALA A 185 -9.66 -11.60 -29.37
C ALA A 185 -9.58 -11.49 -27.84
N THR A 186 -10.44 -10.67 -27.22
CA THR A 186 -10.49 -10.51 -25.76
C THR A 186 -10.85 -11.82 -25.05
N ARG A 187 -11.82 -12.58 -25.58
CA ARG A 187 -12.17 -13.93 -25.09
C ARG A 187 -10.98 -14.89 -25.20
N GLN A 188 -10.24 -14.88 -26.32
CA GLN A 188 -9.04 -15.70 -26.49
C GLN A 188 -7.93 -15.32 -25.48
N CYS A 189 -7.69 -14.02 -25.25
CA CYS A 189 -6.73 -13.54 -24.24
C CYS A 189 -7.12 -13.98 -22.82
N PHE A 190 -8.40 -13.94 -22.45
CA PHE A 190 -8.85 -14.42 -21.13
C PHE A 190 -8.87 -15.95 -21.01
N MET A 191 -9.20 -16.69 -22.07
CA MET A 191 -9.02 -18.16 -22.12
C MET A 191 -7.56 -18.55 -21.87
N ALA A 192 -6.61 -17.85 -22.49
CA ALA A 192 -5.18 -18.11 -22.29
C ALA A 192 -4.70 -17.88 -20.85
N GLN A 193 -5.42 -17.10 -20.03
CA GLN A 193 -5.11 -16.93 -18.60
C GLN A 193 -5.41 -18.20 -17.77
N LEU A 194 -6.30 -19.09 -18.23
CA LEU A 194 -6.70 -20.29 -17.48
C LEU A 194 -5.59 -21.34 -17.41
N GLY A 195 -4.74 -21.41 -18.43
CA GLY A 195 -3.62 -22.36 -18.52
C GLY A 195 -4.08 -23.77 -18.92
N GLN A 196 -3.45 -24.79 -18.34
CA GLN A 196 -3.75 -26.19 -18.66
C GLN A 196 -5.03 -26.67 -17.95
N PRO A 197 -5.87 -27.48 -18.61
CA PRO A 197 -7.02 -28.11 -17.97
C PRO A 197 -6.56 -29.11 -16.91
N LEU A 198 -7.38 -29.27 -15.86
CA LEU A 198 -7.15 -30.20 -14.77
C LEU A 198 -7.85 -31.53 -15.08
N THR A 199 -7.08 -32.56 -15.44
CA THR A 199 -7.61 -33.93 -15.61
C THR A 199 -7.21 -34.83 -14.44
N THR A 200 -6.00 -34.65 -13.93
CA THR A 200 -5.36 -35.49 -12.93
C THR A 200 -4.48 -34.66 -12.00
N TRP A 201 -4.33 -35.08 -10.74
CA TRP A 201 -3.34 -34.54 -9.79
C TRP A 201 -1.89 -34.46 -10.31
N LYS A 202 -1.55 -35.16 -11.39
CA LYS A 202 -0.24 -35.10 -12.05
C LYS A 202 -0.02 -33.78 -12.77
N ASP A 203 -1.06 -33.21 -13.37
CA ASP A 203 -1.00 -32.12 -14.36
C ASP A 203 -0.57 -30.78 -13.73
N MET A 204 -0.97 -30.55 -12.47
CA MET A 204 -0.62 -29.36 -11.68
C MET A 204 0.90 -29.08 -11.68
N ALA A 205 1.30 -27.83 -11.90
CA ALA A 205 2.69 -27.42 -11.77
C ALA A 205 3.22 -27.53 -10.32
N PRO A 206 4.54 -27.57 -10.09
CA PRO A 206 5.11 -27.69 -8.74
C PRO A 206 4.69 -26.57 -7.77
N HIS A 207 4.49 -25.35 -8.26
CA HIS A 207 3.96 -24.24 -7.47
C HIS A 207 2.49 -24.39 -7.12
N GLU A 208 1.68 -24.86 -8.07
CA GLU A 208 0.25 -25.13 -7.88
C GLU A 208 0.04 -26.26 -6.86
N LYS A 209 0.80 -27.35 -6.95
CA LYS A 209 0.81 -28.43 -5.94
C LYS A 209 1.18 -27.92 -4.54
N ALA A 210 2.12 -26.99 -4.44
CA ALA A 210 2.53 -26.43 -3.15
C ALA A 210 1.47 -25.48 -2.55
N LEU A 211 0.81 -24.67 -3.39
CA LEU A 211 -0.30 -23.80 -2.97
C LEU A 211 -1.53 -24.63 -2.57
N PHE A 212 -1.90 -25.64 -3.38
CA PHE A 212 -2.96 -26.59 -3.06
C PHE A 212 -2.71 -27.31 -1.73
N ALA A 213 -1.47 -27.71 -1.44
CA ALA A 213 -1.12 -28.31 -0.16
C ALA A 213 -1.29 -27.35 1.03
N VAL A 214 -0.98 -26.05 0.87
CA VAL A 214 -1.17 -25.06 1.94
C VAL A 214 -2.65 -24.74 2.14
N PHE A 215 -3.38 -24.39 1.07
CA PHE A 215 -4.79 -24.04 1.15
C PHE A 215 -5.64 -25.24 1.59
N GLY A 216 -5.35 -26.44 1.08
CA GLY A 216 -6.05 -27.67 1.44
C GLY A 216 -5.75 -28.18 2.86
N LEU A 217 -4.55 -27.92 3.41
CA LEU A 217 -4.31 -28.12 4.85
C LEU A 217 -5.22 -27.23 5.70
N GLN A 218 -5.51 -26.01 5.24
CA GLN A 218 -6.28 -25.02 5.98
C GLN A 218 -7.79 -25.26 5.86
N PHE A 219 -8.28 -25.53 4.64
CA PHE A 219 -9.70 -25.71 4.33
C PHE A 219 -10.19 -27.13 4.65
N PHE A 220 -9.68 -28.17 3.96
CA PHE A 220 -10.17 -29.55 4.10
C PHE A 220 -9.77 -30.22 5.43
N LEU A 221 -8.71 -29.74 6.09
CA LEU A 221 -8.15 -30.38 7.30
C LEU A 221 -8.15 -29.48 8.55
N GLY A 222 -8.60 -28.21 8.43
CA GLY A 222 -8.61 -27.23 9.53
C GLY A 222 -7.23 -26.88 10.12
N ASP A 223 -6.15 -27.42 9.57
CA ASP A 223 -4.81 -27.43 10.16
C ASP A 223 -4.03 -26.15 9.80
N ARG A 224 -4.55 -25.02 10.28
CA ARG A 224 -3.97 -23.69 10.10
C ARG A 224 -2.52 -23.62 10.59
N LYS A 225 -2.16 -24.36 11.65
CA LYS A 225 -0.78 -24.39 12.19
C LYS A 225 0.18 -25.01 11.19
N SER A 226 -0.16 -26.17 10.61
CA SER A 226 0.65 -26.79 9.56
C SER A 226 0.65 -25.97 8.26
N ALA A 227 -0.47 -25.38 7.86
CA ALA A 227 -0.57 -24.54 6.67
C ALA A 227 0.36 -23.31 6.74
N VAL A 228 0.30 -22.55 7.85
CA VAL A 228 1.18 -21.40 8.08
C VAL A 228 2.64 -21.82 8.22
N SER A 229 2.93 -22.92 8.92
CA SER A 229 4.29 -23.47 9.04
C SER A 229 4.87 -23.85 7.66
N LEU A 230 4.10 -24.56 6.82
CA LEU A 230 4.51 -24.93 5.47
C LEU A 230 4.77 -23.69 4.60
N MET A 231 3.88 -22.70 4.62
CA MET A 231 4.08 -21.46 3.86
C MET A 231 5.31 -20.67 4.34
N ASN A 232 5.54 -20.60 5.65
CA ASN A 232 6.74 -20.00 6.23
C ASN A 232 8.03 -20.73 5.80
N ASN A 233 8.02 -22.07 5.80
CA ASN A 233 9.15 -22.87 5.36
C ASN A 233 9.42 -22.72 3.84
N LEU A 234 8.38 -22.65 3.01
CA LEU A 234 8.50 -22.33 1.58
C LEU A 234 9.13 -20.94 1.38
N ASN A 235 8.63 -19.92 2.09
CA ASN A 235 9.19 -18.56 2.05
C ASN A 235 10.66 -18.48 2.47
N LEU A 236 11.04 -19.12 3.60
CA LEU A 236 12.43 -19.18 4.04
C LEU A 236 13.32 -19.92 3.04
N SER A 237 12.81 -20.98 2.40
CA SER A 237 13.56 -21.74 1.41
C SER A 237 13.93 -20.94 0.15
N CYS A 238 13.21 -19.84 -0.15
CA CYS A 238 13.53 -18.91 -1.25
C CYS A 238 14.89 -18.21 -1.08
N ARG A 239 15.52 -18.30 0.11
CA ARG A 239 16.89 -17.80 0.37
C ARG A 239 17.98 -18.74 -0.16
N LEU A 240 17.65 -20.00 -0.46
CA LEU A 240 18.60 -21.03 -0.90
C LEU A 240 18.82 -20.93 -2.41
N LYS A 241 19.87 -20.22 -2.84
CA LYS A 241 20.26 -20.14 -4.25
C LYS A 241 20.82 -21.49 -4.71
N SER A 242 20.22 -22.11 -5.73
CA SER A 242 20.60 -23.44 -6.23
C SER A 242 20.77 -23.47 -7.75
N LYS A 243 21.60 -24.40 -8.24
CA LYS A 243 21.65 -24.73 -9.68
C LYS A 243 20.31 -25.28 -10.20
N ARG A 244 19.42 -25.75 -9.30
CA ARG A 244 18.04 -26.16 -9.62
C ARG A 244 17.21 -25.04 -10.23
N ASP A 245 17.47 -23.78 -9.89
CA ASP A 245 16.52 -22.69 -10.14
C ASP A 245 16.52 -22.19 -11.59
N GLN A 246 17.42 -22.69 -12.45
CA GLN A 246 17.48 -22.39 -13.90
C GLN A 246 17.51 -20.88 -14.25
N GLY A 247 18.06 -20.05 -13.37
CA GLY A 247 18.09 -18.59 -13.55
C GLY A 247 16.77 -17.88 -13.19
N ARG A 248 15.76 -18.60 -12.70
CA ARG A 248 14.63 -18.02 -11.96
C ARG A 248 15.12 -17.62 -10.56
N PHE A 249 14.51 -16.60 -9.96
CA PHE A 249 14.94 -16.05 -8.68
C PHE A 249 13.87 -16.25 -7.59
N SER A 250 14.33 -16.47 -6.35
CA SER A 250 13.48 -16.65 -5.16
C SER A 250 12.43 -17.77 -5.30
N THR A 251 12.77 -18.85 -6.01
CA THR A 251 11.94 -20.07 -6.12
C THR A 251 11.97 -20.88 -4.81
N PRO A 252 10.81 -21.27 -4.24
CA PRO A 252 10.78 -22.10 -3.04
C PRO A 252 11.07 -23.58 -3.36
N VAL A 253 11.52 -24.31 -2.35
CA VAL A 253 11.80 -25.74 -2.45
C VAL A 253 10.50 -26.55 -2.34
N TYR A 254 9.80 -26.70 -3.49
CA TYR A 254 8.48 -27.36 -3.59
C TYR A 254 8.40 -28.77 -2.97
N SER A 255 9.51 -29.50 -2.85
CA SER A 255 9.54 -30.82 -2.20
C SER A 255 9.13 -30.78 -0.72
N LEU A 256 9.22 -29.63 -0.04
CA LEU A 256 8.71 -29.43 1.32
C LEU A 256 7.19 -29.66 1.41
N ALA A 257 6.44 -29.33 0.34
CA ALA A 257 4.99 -29.50 0.30
C ALA A 257 4.54 -30.93 -0.04
N ARG A 258 5.45 -31.84 -0.46
CA ARG A 258 5.09 -33.19 -0.94
C ARG A 258 4.29 -34.00 0.08
N ASN A 259 4.68 -33.97 1.35
CA ASN A 259 4.03 -34.75 2.40
C ASN A 259 2.64 -34.18 2.74
N ALA A 260 2.51 -32.84 2.76
CA ALA A 260 1.23 -32.16 2.94
C ALA A 260 0.28 -32.43 1.76
N PHE A 261 0.77 -32.36 0.51
CA PHE A 261 0.00 -32.69 -0.69
C PHE A 261 -0.56 -34.12 -0.63
N ILE A 262 0.28 -35.10 -0.27
CA ILE A 262 -0.13 -36.52 -0.13
C ILE A 262 -1.14 -36.73 1.02
N ARG A 263 -1.13 -35.90 2.07
CA ARG A 263 -2.15 -35.89 3.13
C ARG A 263 -3.48 -35.31 2.61
N VAL A 264 -3.43 -34.18 1.92
CA VAL A 264 -4.61 -33.45 1.41
C VAL A 264 -5.38 -34.23 0.34
N ILE A 265 -4.69 -34.79 -0.67
CA ILE A 265 -5.37 -35.52 -1.76
C ILE A 265 -6.08 -36.81 -1.32
N LYS A 266 -5.95 -37.23 -0.06
CA LYS A 266 -6.67 -38.39 0.49
C LYS A 266 -8.03 -38.04 1.09
N THR A 267 -8.33 -36.77 1.33
CA THR A 267 -9.64 -36.33 1.83
C THR A 267 -10.69 -36.42 0.72
N GLU A 268 -11.90 -36.85 1.06
CA GLU A 268 -13.01 -36.98 0.10
C GLU A 268 -13.37 -35.64 -0.55
N ASP A 269 -13.41 -34.56 0.25
CA ASP A 269 -13.57 -33.17 -0.20
C ASP A 269 -12.59 -32.76 -1.32
N ALA A 270 -11.33 -33.24 -1.26
CA ALA A 270 -10.33 -32.93 -2.27
C ALA A 270 -10.61 -33.68 -3.59
N GLN A 271 -11.20 -34.87 -3.53
CA GLN A 271 -11.68 -35.60 -4.70
C GLN A 271 -13.00 -35.04 -5.24
N GLN A 272 -13.84 -34.43 -4.39
CA GLN A 272 -15.01 -33.67 -4.83
C GLN A 272 -14.60 -32.38 -5.55
N TRP A 273 -13.67 -31.61 -4.98
CA TRP A 273 -13.08 -30.41 -5.59
C TRP A 273 -12.49 -30.69 -6.98
N LEU A 274 -11.81 -31.84 -7.16
CA LEU A 274 -11.29 -32.27 -8.46
C LEU A 274 -12.38 -32.46 -9.53
N ARG A 275 -13.61 -32.82 -9.13
CA ARG A 275 -14.77 -32.98 -10.03
C ARG A 275 -15.51 -31.67 -10.31
N GLN A 276 -15.32 -30.65 -9.47
CA GLN A 276 -16.00 -29.35 -9.56
C GLN A 276 -15.25 -28.34 -10.43
N HIS A 277 -13.91 -28.44 -10.54
CA HIS A 277 -13.07 -27.46 -11.23
C HIS A 277 -12.38 -28.02 -12.47
N ARG A 278 -12.50 -27.30 -13.60
CA ARG A 278 -11.97 -27.70 -14.90
C ARG A 278 -10.54 -27.22 -15.14
N TYR A 279 -10.07 -26.22 -14.38
CA TYR A 279 -8.71 -25.66 -14.47
C TYR A 279 -8.05 -25.55 -13.10
N VAL A 280 -6.73 -25.77 -13.05
CA VAL A 280 -5.96 -25.70 -11.80
C VAL A 280 -6.04 -24.30 -11.18
N ARG A 281 -5.97 -23.25 -12.02
CA ARG A 281 -5.97 -21.86 -11.57
C ARG A 281 -7.34 -21.42 -11.03
N SER A 282 -8.45 -21.83 -11.64
CA SER A 282 -9.79 -21.48 -11.15
C SER A 282 -10.10 -22.18 -9.82
N GLY A 283 -9.83 -23.48 -9.73
CA GLY A 283 -10.00 -24.24 -8.49
C GLY A 283 -9.12 -23.75 -7.33
N LEU A 284 -7.90 -23.27 -7.60
CA LEU A 284 -7.04 -22.65 -6.57
C LEU A 284 -7.58 -21.29 -6.10
N VAL A 285 -8.14 -20.49 -7.01
CA VAL A 285 -8.80 -19.22 -6.67
C VAL A 285 -10.07 -19.47 -5.86
N TRP A 286 -10.87 -20.48 -6.23
CA TRP A 286 -12.03 -20.94 -5.49
C TRP A 286 -11.66 -21.38 -4.06
N LEU A 287 -10.66 -22.25 -3.94
CA LEU A 287 -10.22 -22.80 -2.65
C LEU A 287 -9.68 -21.71 -1.72
N TYR A 288 -9.02 -20.68 -2.27
CA TYR A 288 -8.58 -19.53 -1.49
C TYR A 288 -9.72 -18.58 -1.12
N ALA A 289 -10.70 -18.36 -2.00
CA ALA A 289 -11.86 -17.52 -1.72
C ALA A 289 -12.68 -18.01 -0.52
N HIS A 290 -12.71 -19.33 -0.28
CA HIS A 290 -13.44 -19.96 0.81
C HIS A 290 -12.72 -19.93 2.18
N ASP A 291 -11.39 -19.75 2.24
CA ASP A 291 -10.70 -19.46 3.50
C ASP A 291 -9.56 -18.43 3.38
N LEU A 292 -9.96 -17.16 3.44
CA LEU A 292 -9.11 -15.97 3.32
C LEU A 292 -8.17 -15.71 4.52
N ARG A 293 -8.11 -16.60 5.53
CA ARG A 293 -7.27 -16.42 6.74
C ARG A 293 -5.76 -16.35 6.47
N LEU A 294 -5.30 -16.74 5.28
CA LEU A 294 -3.92 -16.57 4.83
C LEU A 294 -3.83 -15.34 3.92
N THR A 295 -3.05 -14.33 4.29
CA THR A 295 -3.04 -13.06 3.54
C THR A 295 -2.15 -13.12 2.29
N PRO A 296 -2.47 -12.41 1.19
CA PRO A 296 -1.74 -12.51 -0.08
C PRO A 296 -0.23 -12.23 -0.09
N PRO A 297 0.35 -11.40 0.82
CA PRO A 297 1.80 -11.25 0.91
C PRO A 297 2.57 -12.55 1.19
N ASN A 298 1.92 -13.57 1.75
CA ASN A 298 2.58 -14.82 2.14
C ASN A 298 3.07 -15.68 0.96
N TRP A 299 2.67 -15.39 -0.28
CA TRP A 299 3.19 -16.07 -1.48
C TRP A 299 3.83 -15.11 -2.48
N LEU A 300 4.54 -14.09 -1.99
CA LEU A 300 5.17 -13.08 -2.84
C LEU A 300 6.28 -13.62 -3.77
N TRP A 301 6.79 -14.84 -3.55
CA TRP A 301 7.62 -15.57 -4.54
C TRP A 301 6.85 -15.90 -5.82
N LEU A 302 5.55 -16.20 -5.73
CA LEU A 302 4.73 -16.67 -6.85
C LEU A 302 4.69 -15.66 -8.01
N LYS A 303 4.81 -14.36 -7.74
CA LYS A 303 4.81 -13.31 -8.77
C LYS A 303 5.90 -13.50 -9.85
N GLY A 304 7.05 -14.09 -9.50
CA GLY A 304 8.13 -14.41 -10.46
C GLY A 304 8.01 -15.79 -11.13
N VAL A 305 7.06 -16.62 -10.68
CA VAL A 305 6.86 -18.00 -11.19
C VAL A 305 5.60 -18.08 -12.04
N ASP A 306 4.50 -17.51 -11.56
CA ASP A 306 3.19 -17.47 -12.21
C ASP A 306 2.47 -16.14 -11.86
N ARG A 307 2.66 -15.16 -12.74
CA ARG A 307 2.14 -13.80 -12.58
C ARG A 307 0.61 -13.75 -12.63
N THR A 308 -0.01 -14.55 -13.49
CA THR A 308 -1.48 -14.65 -13.63
C THR A 308 -2.12 -15.25 -12.39
N LEU A 309 -1.62 -16.39 -11.90
CA LEU A 309 -2.13 -17.01 -10.67
C LEU A 309 -1.90 -16.11 -9.45
N PHE A 310 -0.75 -15.42 -9.38
CA PHE A 310 -0.48 -14.43 -8.32
C PHE A 310 -1.55 -13.33 -8.27
N TYR A 311 -1.90 -12.73 -9.41
CA TYR A 311 -2.90 -11.65 -9.47
C TYR A 311 -4.33 -12.13 -9.29
N ALA A 312 -4.68 -13.32 -9.79
CA ALA A 312 -5.99 -13.93 -9.57
C ALA A 312 -6.23 -14.22 -8.07
N LEU A 313 -5.25 -14.83 -7.38
CA LEU A 313 -5.32 -15.07 -5.93
C LEU A 313 -5.42 -13.77 -5.11
N HIS A 314 -4.78 -12.68 -5.53
CA HIS A 314 -4.88 -11.39 -4.83
C HIS A 314 -6.28 -10.76 -4.85
N ARG A 315 -7.20 -11.23 -5.70
CA ARG A 315 -8.55 -10.66 -5.87
C ARG A 315 -9.68 -11.71 -5.87
N ALA A 316 -9.39 -12.92 -5.41
CA ALA A 316 -10.29 -14.08 -5.46
C ALA A 316 -11.72 -13.78 -4.99
N ASN A 317 -11.88 -13.24 -3.76
CA ASN A 317 -13.17 -12.87 -3.18
C ASN A 317 -13.44 -11.35 -3.17
N THR A 318 -13.02 -10.62 -4.21
CA THR A 318 -13.29 -9.17 -4.33
C THR A 318 -13.83 -8.81 -5.70
N THR A 319 -14.90 -8.01 -5.76
CA THR A 319 -15.64 -7.69 -7.00
C THR A 319 -14.74 -7.24 -8.14
N LYS A 320 -13.86 -6.25 -7.91
CA LYS A 320 -12.86 -5.77 -8.88
C LYS A 320 -11.60 -6.65 -8.89
N GLY A 321 -11.30 -7.24 -10.06
CA GLY A 321 -10.10 -8.03 -10.31
C GLY A 321 -8.88 -7.22 -10.75
N PHE A 322 -7.76 -7.90 -11.00
CA PHE A 322 -6.65 -7.39 -11.80
C PHE A 322 -6.74 -7.99 -13.22
N ILE A 323 -6.54 -7.18 -14.25
CA ILE A 323 -6.76 -7.59 -15.65
C ILE A 323 -5.94 -8.83 -16.08
N GLU A 324 -4.72 -8.97 -15.53
CA GLU A 324 -3.78 -10.07 -15.80
C GLU A 324 -4.18 -11.44 -15.21
N GLY A 325 -5.27 -11.49 -14.44
CA GLY A 325 -5.88 -12.72 -13.92
C GLY A 325 -7.42 -12.69 -13.88
N ALA A 326 -8.06 -11.74 -14.58
CA ALA A 326 -9.51 -11.55 -14.54
C ALA A 326 -10.28 -12.75 -15.12
N GLY A 327 -9.77 -13.38 -16.20
CA GLY A 327 -10.40 -14.56 -16.79
C GLY A 327 -10.44 -15.76 -15.84
N VAL A 328 -9.40 -15.94 -15.03
CA VAL A 328 -9.34 -16.98 -14.00
C VAL A 328 -10.39 -16.76 -12.91
N VAL A 329 -10.57 -15.50 -12.47
CA VAL A 329 -11.53 -15.15 -11.42
C VAL A 329 -12.98 -15.28 -11.94
N ALA A 330 -13.25 -14.92 -13.20
CA ALA A 330 -14.57 -15.12 -13.82
C ALA A 330 -14.95 -16.61 -13.90
N VAL A 331 -14.06 -17.47 -14.42
CA VAL A 331 -14.33 -18.92 -14.46
C VAL A 331 -14.48 -19.51 -13.05
N ALA A 332 -13.66 -19.09 -12.08
CA ALA A 332 -13.79 -19.55 -10.69
C ALA A 332 -15.14 -19.15 -10.04
N ARG A 333 -15.75 -18.03 -10.47
CA ARG A 333 -17.11 -17.63 -10.06
C ARG A 333 -18.18 -18.45 -10.75
N ALA A 334 -18.09 -18.65 -12.06
CA ALA A 334 -19.03 -19.48 -12.82
C ALA A 334 -19.06 -20.94 -12.30
N GLU A 335 -17.89 -21.52 -12.01
CA GLU A 335 -17.77 -22.84 -11.36
C GLU A 335 -18.39 -22.83 -9.95
N ASN A 336 -18.19 -21.76 -9.16
CA ASN A 336 -18.78 -21.65 -7.82
C ASN A 336 -20.32 -21.54 -7.85
N GLU A 337 -20.87 -20.71 -8.73
CA GLU A 337 -22.32 -20.49 -8.82
C GLU A 337 -23.04 -21.71 -9.38
N ALA A 338 -22.47 -22.38 -10.39
CA ALA A 338 -22.96 -23.68 -10.84
C ALA A 338 -22.97 -24.70 -9.69
N SER A 339 -21.88 -24.80 -8.92
CA SER A 339 -21.82 -25.70 -7.76
C SER A 339 -22.81 -25.31 -6.65
N ARG A 340 -23.10 -24.02 -6.43
CA ARG A 340 -24.11 -23.55 -5.47
C ARG A 340 -25.53 -23.89 -5.91
N LEU A 341 -25.76 -23.96 -7.23
CA LEU A 341 -27.04 -24.31 -7.84
C LEU A 341 -27.21 -25.83 -8.08
N GLY A 342 -26.21 -26.65 -7.73
CA GLY A 342 -26.23 -28.11 -7.98
C GLY A 342 -26.10 -28.49 -9.46
N LEU A 343 -25.64 -27.56 -10.30
CA LEU A 343 -25.47 -27.76 -11.74
C LEU A 343 -24.12 -28.43 -12.07
N PRO A 344 -24.00 -29.13 -13.21
CA PRO A 344 -22.71 -29.64 -13.69
C PRO A 344 -21.70 -28.49 -13.93
N CYS A 345 -20.41 -28.80 -13.85
CA CYS A 345 -19.33 -27.85 -14.11
C CYS A 345 -19.50 -27.22 -15.52
N PRO A 346 -19.61 -25.87 -15.63
CA PRO A 346 -19.95 -25.22 -16.89
C PRO A 346 -18.78 -25.24 -17.89
N GLU A 347 -19.07 -24.80 -19.11
CA GLU A 347 -18.01 -24.39 -20.03
C GLU A 347 -17.32 -23.11 -19.50
N PRO A 348 -16.01 -22.92 -19.75
CA PRO A 348 -15.25 -21.83 -19.14
C PRO A 348 -15.73 -20.46 -19.65
N CYS A 349 -16.59 -19.82 -18.85
CA CYS A 349 -17.16 -18.52 -19.16
C CYS A 349 -16.25 -17.38 -18.67
N VAL A 350 -15.91 -16.45 -19.56
CA VAL A 350 -15.14 -15.23 -19.24
C VAL A 350 -15.88 -13.94 -19.61
N GLU A 351 -17.17 -14.04 -19.95
CA GLU A 351 -17.97 -12.89 -20.41
C GLU A 351 -18.06 -11.79 -19.33
N GLU A 352 -18.07 -12.14 -18.04
CA GLU A 352 -17.94 -11.16 -16.93
C GLU A 352 -16.66 -10.32 -17.03
N ALA A 353 -15.53 -10.93 -17.42
CA ALA A 353 -14.24 -10.25 -17.53
C ALA A 353 -14.16 -9.38 -18.80
N ILE A 354 -14.80 -9.82 -19.89
CA ILE A 354 -14.94 -9.03 -21.14
C ILE A 354 -15.80 -7.79 -20.87
N GLU A 355 -16.96 -7.98 -20.25
CA GLU A 355 -17.91 -6.90 -19.94
C GLU A 355 -17.37 -5.95 -18.85
N GLY A 356 -16.61 -6.48 -17.87
CA GLY A 356 -15.85 -5.67 -16.93
C GLY A 356 -14.81 -4.78 -17.63
N LEU A 357 -14.01 -5.35 -18.54
CA LEU A 357 -13.04 -4.60 -19.34
C LEU A 357 -13.72 -3.57 -20.25
N ARG A 358 -14.85 -3.92 -20.88
CA ARG A 358 -15.66 -3.01 -21.70
C ARG A 358 -16.06 -1.76 -20.90
N ARG A 359 -16.58 -1.94 -19.69
CA ARG A 359 -16.98 -0.84 -18.79
C ARG A 359 -15.80 0.03 -18.38
N ASP A 360 -14.64 -0.57 -18.07
CA ASP A 360 -13.41 0.19 -17.79
C ASP A 360 -12.95 1.00 -19.02
N MET A 361 -13.05 0.45 -20.24
CA MET A 361 -12.68 1.15 -21.48
C MET A 361 -13.65 2.28 -21.86
N LEU A 362 -14.96 2.08 -21.66
CA LEU A 362 -15.99 3.12 -21.82
C LEU A 362 -15.77 4.26 -20.82
N GLY A 363 -15.47 3.93 -19.55
CA GLY A 363 -15.15 4.92 -18.52
C GLY A 363 -13.87 5.73 -18.77
N LEU A 364 -12.96 5.21 -19.61
CA LEU A 364 -11.76 5.92 -20.09
C LEU A 364 -11.97 6.64 -21.44
N GLY A 365 -13.15 6.52 -22.07
CA GLY A 365 -13.43 7.11 -23.39
C GLY A 365 -12.66 6.47 -24.56
N LEU A 366 -12.09 5.28 -24.36
CA LEU A 366 -11.30 4.55 -25.37
C LEU A 366 -12.18 3.78 -26.37
N ILE A 367 -13.47 3.61 -26.06
CA ILE A 367 -14.44 2.81 -26.81
C ILE A 367 -15.78 3.55 -26.88
N TRP A 368 -16.55 3.31 -27.94
CA TRP A 368 -17.96 3.71 -28.06
C TRP A 368 -18.85 2.47 -28.21
N ASP A 369 -19.95 2.42 -27.46
CA ASP A 369 -20.88 1.27 -27.47
C ASP A 369 -21.79 1.23 -28.71
N GLU A 370 -22.13 2.39 -29.26
CA GLU A 370 -22.77 2.50 -30.56
C GLU A 370 -21.72 2.62 -31.67
N PRO A 371 -21.92 2.02 -32.86
CA PRO A 371 -21.14 2.39 -34.03
C PRO A 371 -21.33 3.89 -34.30
N GLN A 372 -20.23 4.62 -34.48
CA GLN A 372 -20.27 6.07 -34.67
C GLN A 372 -21.28 6.41 -35.80
N PRO A 373 -22.32 7.23 -35.54
CA PRO A 373 -23.36 7.48 -36.53
C PRO A 373 -22.74 8.13 -37.76
N ASP A 374 -22.84 7.42 -38.90
CA ASP A 374 -22.05 7.66 -40.11
C ASP A 374 -21.87 9.15 -40.41
N ARG A 375 -20.60 9.57 -40.60
CA ARG A 375 -20.29 10.95 -40.99
C ARG A 375 -20.98 11.30 -42.31
N ASP A 376 -21.24 10.30 -43.16
CA ASP A 376 -22.01 10.41 -44.39
C ASP A 376 -23.54 10.37 -44.21
N ARG A 377 -24.08 9.77 -43.13
CA ARG A 377 -25.52 9.89 -42.80
C ARG A 377 -25.88 11.33 -42.48
N LYS A 378 -24.97 12.09 -41.83
CA LYS A 378 -25.11 13.55 -41.68
C LYS A 378 -24.97 14.34 -42.99
N ARG A 379 -24.33 13.79 -44.04
CA ARG A 379 -24.34 14.37 -45.40
C ARG A 379 -25.64 14.06 -46.15
N GLN A 380 -26.13 12.82 -46.09
CA GLN A 380 -27.40 12.40 -46.72
C GLN A 380 -28.60 13.18 -46.17
N ILE A 381 -28.69 13.35 -44.84
CA ILE A 381 -29.78 14.15 -44.24
C ILE A 381 -29.72 15.60 -44.77
N ARG A 382 -28.53 16.18 -44.94
CA ARG A 382 -28.36 17.56 -45.42
C ARG A 382 -28.62 17.75 -46.92
N THR A 383 -28.63 16.67 -47.71
CA THR A 383 -28.90 16.70 -49.16
C THR A 383 -30.33 16.30 -49.53
N ARG A 384 -31.11 15.76 -48.57
CA ARG A 384 -32.51 15.34 -48.79
C ARG A 384 -33.56 16.33 -48.29
N TRP A 385 -33.15 17.47 -47.72
CA TRP A 385 -34.04 18.59 -47.36
C TRP A 385 -34.22 19.52 -48.57
N SER A 386 -34.88 19.03 -49.63
CA SER A 386 -35.45 19.86 -50.69
C SER A 386 -36.86 20.31 -50.27
N LEU A 387 -37.15 21.61 -50.37
CA LEU A 387 -38.32 22.23 -49.77
C LEU A 387 -39.60 22.07 -50.62
N THR A 388 -40.04 20.83 -50.85
CA THR A 388 -41.29 20.49 -51.54
C THR A 388 -41.94 19.23 -50.93
N ASP A 389 -43.27 19.13 -51.11
CA ASP A 389 -44.12 17.94 -50.90
C ASP A 389 -44.79 17.72 -49.52
N ASP A 390 -44.73 18.69 -48.59
CA ASP A 390 -45.71 18.78 -47.47
C ASP A 390 -47.01 19.47 -47.93
N VAL A 391 -47.78 18.82 -48.81
CA VAL A 391 -49.11 19.28 -49.23
C VAL A 391 -50.19 18.38 -48.60
N ILE A 392 -50.73 18.85 -47.48
CA ILE A 392 -51.83 18.17 -46.76
C ILE A 392 -53.16 18.45 -47.48
N PRO A 393 -53.87 17.44 -48.01
CA PRO A 393 -55.23 17.62 -48.51
C PRO A 393 -56.19 17.83 -47.33
N ARG A 394 -56.94 18.93 -47.32
CA ARG A 394 -58.03 19.12 -46.35
C ARG A 394 -59.21 18.23 -46.72
N ARG A 395 -59.76 17.55 -45.72
CA ARG A 395 -61.09 16.93 -45.80
C ARG A 395 -62.17 18.03 -45.88
N HIS A 396 -63.30 17.67 -46.47
CA HIS A 396 -64.51 18.47 -46.54
C HIS A 396 -65.67 17.49 -46.40
N ASP A 397 -66.55 17.72 -45.45
CA ASP A 397 -67.46 16.71 -44.89
C ASP A 397 -68.73 17.45 -44.40
N ASN A 398 -69.96 16.92 -44.46
CA ASN A 398 -70.45 15.64 -44.99
C ASN A 398 -71.31 15.91 -46.27
N ASP A 399 -72.61 15.59 -46.50
CA ASP A 399 -73.73 14.85 -45.84
C ASP A 399 -74.65 14.24 -46.96
N GLU A 400 -75.10 12.98 -46.86
CA GLU A 400 -76.42 12.45 -47.29
C GLU A 400 -76.58 10.93 -46.92
N ASP A 401 -77.83 10.43 -46.82
CA ASP A 401 -78.21 9.17 -46.16
C ASP A 401 -78.16 7.87 -47.00
N THR A 402 -78.02 6.68 -46.38
CA THR A 402 -79.05 5.58 -46.33
C THR A 402 -78.62 4.23 -45.69
N ASP A 403 -79.21 3.94 -44.52
CA ASP A 403 -79.95 2.71 -44.10
C ASP A 403 -79.40 1.24 -44.12
N THR A 404 -79.98 0.43 -43.19
CA THR A 404 -80.11 -1.06 -43.08
C THR A 404 -79.03 -1.96 -42.40
N GLY A 405 -79.49 -2.89 -41.54
CA GLY A 405 -78.79 -4.09 -40.97
C GLY A 405 -78.11 -3.88 -39.60
N GLU A 406 -78.53 -4.41 -38.43
CA GLU A 406 -78.90 -5.79 -37.99
C GLU A 406 -77.80 -6.86 -38.22
N THR A 407 -77.45 -7.76 -37.28
CA THR A 407 -78.02 -8.14 -35.96
C THR A 407 -76.99 -8.87 -35.05
N THR A 408 -77.24 -8.94 -33.73
CA THR A 408 -76.83 -10.00 -32.75
C THR A 408 -75.33 -10.31 -32.47
N GLU A 409 -74.91 -10.98 -31.38
CA GLU A 409 -75.31 -10.99 -29.94
C GLU A 409 -74.33 -11.88 -29.13
N THR A 410 -73.99 -11.52 -27.88
CA THR A 410 -73.31 -12.37 -26.85
C THR A 410 -71.90 -12.95 -27.18
N THR A 411 -71.08 -13.46 -26.23
CA THR A 411 -71.25 -13.74 -24.79
C THR A 411 -69.95 -13.46 -24.00
N GLU A 412 -70.08 -13.00 -22.74
CA GLU A 412 -69.34 -13.39 -21.49
C GLU A 412 -67.83 -13.79 -21.48
N THR A 413 -67.06 -13.60 -20.39
CA THR A 413 -67.37 -13.28 -18.98
C THR A 413 -66.23 -12.45 -18.30
N THR A 414 -66.63 -11.67 -17.28
CA THR A 414 -66.03 -11.35 -15.95
C THR A 414 -64.57 -11.81 -15.57
N GLU A 415 -63.85 -11.24 -14.59
CA GLU A 415 -64.18 -10.32 -13.48
C GLU A 415 -62.95 -9.54 -12.89
N LYS A 416 -63.26 -8.49 -12.09
CA LYS A 416 -62.56 -7.79 -10.96
C LYS A 416 -61.25 -8.39 -10.36
N GLN A 417 -60.40 -7.70 -9.58
CA GLN A 417 -60.34 -6.31 -9.06
C GLN A 417 -58.91 -5.97 -8.55
N HIS A 418 -58.60 -4.68 -8.47
CA HIS A 418 -57.68 -4.10 -7.47
C HIS A 418 -58.57 -3.64 -6.26
N PRO A 419 -58.09 -3.37 -5.01
CA PRO A 419 -56.77 -2.78 -4.72
C PRO A 419 -56.11 -3.09 -3.34
N ALA A 420 -55.07 -2.31 -3.05
CA ALA A 420 -54.73 -1.68 -1.76
C ALA A 420 -53.91 -2.44 -0.71
N ASP A 421 -52.73 -1.87 -0.46
CA ASP A 421 -51.90 -2.01 0.74
C ASP A 421 -52.64 -1.63 2.03
N LYS A 422 -52.19 -2.21 3.15
CA LYS A 422 -51.79 -1.36 4.29
C LYS A 422 -50.81 -2.03 5.25
N GLU A 423 -50.09 -1.18 5.98
CA GLU A 423 -49.01 -1.53 6.91
C GLU A 423 -49.52 -2.30 8.14
N LYS A 424 -48.67 -3.16 8.75
CA LYS A 424 -48.05 -2.83 10.06
C LYS A 424 -47.04 -3.87 10.59
N GLU A 425 -46.00 -3.30 11.21
CA GLU A 425 -45.31 -3.72 12.44
C GLU A 425 -45.55 -5.14 13.02
N GLN A 426 -44.51 -5.97 12.98
CA GLN A 426 -43.81 -6.45 14.19
C GLN A 426 -42.38 -6.93 13.86
#